data_AF-A0A942F403-F1
#
_entry.id   AF-A0A942F403-F1
#
_cell.length_a   1.000
_cell.length_b   1.000
_cell.length_c   1.000
_cell.angle_alpha   90.00
_cell.angle_beta   90.00
_cell.angle_gamma   90.00
#
_symmetry.space_group_name_H-M   'P 1'
#
loop_
_entity.id
_entity.type
_entity.pdbx_description
1 polymer ?
#
loop_
_entity_poly.entity_id
_entity_poly.type
_entity_poly.pdbx_seq_one_letter_code
_entity_poly.pdbx_strand_id
1 'polypeptide(L)' 'MARPEATKQNRFETLNAALAAENLVEAWPITKSLAYGETFSFTFEDGSKRGRFVSIYRDETGRYERPIHYRR' A
#
# COMPACT_ATOMS: atom_id res chain seq x y z
N MET A 1 1.32 -29.51 10.55
CA MET A 1 2.08 -29.02 9.37
C MET A 1 2.11 -27.50 9.44
N ALA A 2 3.23 -26.91 9.87
CA ALA A 2 3.39 -25.45 9.88
C ALA A 2 3.61 -24.99 8.44
N ARG A 3 2.72 -24.13 7.93
CA ARG A 3 2.94 -23.45 6.64
C ARG A 3 4.21 -22.60 6.80
N PRO A 4 5.17 -22.63 5.87
CA PRO A 4 6.30 -21.71 5.94
C PRO A 4 5.72 -20.28 5.98
N GLU A 5 6.06 -19.51 7.01
CA GLU A 5 5.83 -18.07 7.02
C GLU A 5 6.56 -17.51 5.81
N ALA A 6 5.82 -17.19 4.75
CA ALA A 6 6.38 -16.48 3.62
C ALA A 6 6.94 -15.16 4.17
N THR A 7 8.27 -15.01 4.11
CA THR A 7 8.97 -13.81 4.57
C THR A 7 8.26 -12.59 4.01
N LYS A 8 7.67 -11.77 4.89
CA LYS A 8 6.77 -10.69 4.47
C LYS A 8 7.54 -9.71 3.58
N GLN A 9 7.26 -9.72 2.27
CA GLN A 9 7.93 -8.85 1.31
C GLN A 9 7.58 -7.39 1.63
N ASN A 10 8.61 -6.55 1.82
CA ASN A 10 8.44 -5.14 2.18
C ASN A 10 8.62 -4.19 1.00
N ARG A 11 9.18 -4.65 -0.13
CA ARG A 11 9.46 -3.84 -1.32
C ARG A 11 8.94 -4.52 -2.58
N PHE A 12 8.32 -3.73 -3.45
CA PHE A 12 7.61 -4.19 -4.65
C PHE A 12 8.05 -3.37 -5.87
N GLU A 13 8.10 -3.99 -7.03
CA GLU A 13 8.48 -3.32 -8.29
C GLU A 13 7.38 -2.40 -8.83
N THR A 14 6.12 -2.64 -8.45
CA THR A 14 4.98 -1.84 -8.90
C THR A 14 4.07 -1.46 -7.74
N LEU A 15 3.43 -0.30 -7.88
CA LEU A 15 2.41 0.18 -6.95
C LEU A 15 1.27 -0.83 -6.79
N ASN A 16 0.83 -1.44 -7.89
CA ASN A 16 -0.24 -2.43 -7.88
C ASN A 16 0.15 -3.68 -7.07
N ALA A 17 1.40 -4.15 -7.17
CA ALA A 17 1.87 -5.28 -6.37
C ALA A 17 1.93 -4.93 -4.87
N ALA A 18 2.37 -3.72 -4.53
CA ALA A 18 2.38 -3.23 -3.15
C ALA A 18 0.96 -3.16 -2.55
N LEU A 19 0.01 -2.62 -3.32
CA LEU A 19 -1.40 -2.54 -2.94
C LEU A 19 -2.06 -3.92 -2.83
N ALA A 20 -1.80 -4.81 -3.79
CA ALA A 20 -2.36 -6.17 -3.81
C ALA A 20 -1.91 -6.99 -2.61
N ALA A 21 -0.67 -6.80 -2.15
CA ALA A 21 -0.14 -7.47 -0.96
C ALA A 21 -0.94 -7.16 0.32
N GLU A 22 -1.66 -6.03 0.37
CA GLU A 22 -2.48 -5.61 1.51
C GLU A 22 -3.98 -5.50 1.15
N ASN A 23 -4.40 -6.00 -0.02
CA ASN A 23 -5.77 -5.90 -0.55
C ASN A 23 -6.32 -4.46 -0.64
N LEU A 24 -5.48 -3.53 -1.10
CA LEU A 24 -5.80 -2.10 -1.20
C LEU A 24 -5.93 -1.60 -2.65
N VAL A 25 -5.92 -2.49 -3.65
CA VAL A 25 -5.97 -2.10 -5.07
C VAL A 25 -7.22 -1.29 -5.38
N GLU A 26 -8.38 -1.71 -4.88
CA GLU A 26 -9.66 -1.03 -5.09
C GLU A 26 -9.76 0.31 -4.35
N ALA A 27 -8.91 0.52 -3.34
CA ALA A 27 -8.86 1.77 -2.58
C ALA A 27 -8.06 2.87 -3.29
N TRP A 28 -7.20 2.51 -4.25
CA TRP A 28 -6.25 3.45 -4.81
C TRP A 28 -6.93 4.43 -5.78
N PRO A 29 -6.78 5.75 -5.58
CA PRO A 29 -7.27 6.71 -6.57
C PRO A 29 -6.42 6.60 -7.85
N ILE A 30 -7.03 6.12 -8.94
CA ILE A 30 -6.42 5.91 -10.26
C ILE A 30 -5.65 7.15 -10.77
N THR A 31 -5.97 8.34 -10.28
CA THR A 31 -5.42 9.62 -10.73
C THR A 31 -4.04 9.97 -10.17
N LYS A 32 -3.49 9.21 -9.21
CA LYS A 32 -2.21 9.55 -8.57
C LYS A 32 -1.07 8.59 -8.90
N SER A 33 -0.02 9.17 -9.49
CA SER A 33 1.32 8.59 -9.59
C SER A 33 2.21 9.15 -8.49
N LEU A 34 3.03 8.31 -7.84
CA LEU A 34 4.04 8.76 -6.87
C LEU A 34 5.35 9.06 -7.60
N ALA A 35 5.93 10.22 -7.32
CA ALA A 35 7.30 10.55 -7.68
C ALA A 35 8.30 9.70 -6.88
N TYR A 36 9.55 9.68 -7.33
CA TYR A 36 10.65 9.02 -6.61
C TYR A 36 10.90 9.75 -5.29
N GLY A 37 11.03 8.99 -4.19
CA GLY A 37 11.20 9.55 -2.86
C GLY A 37 9.93 10.16 -2.26
N GLU A 38 8.75 9.98 -2.88
CA GLU A 38 7.48 10.53 -2.39
C GLU A 38 6.73 9.55 -1.49
N THR A 39 6.17 10.05 -0.40
CA THR A 39 5.15 9.37 0.41
C THR A 39 3.79 9.97 0.10
N PHE A 40 2.83 9.14 -0.28
CA PHE A 40 1.45 9.54 -0.44
C PHE A 40 0.59 8.90 0.65
N SER A 41 -0.30 9.69 1.24
CA SER A 41 -1.21 9.23 2.28
C SER A 41 -2.62 9.72 2.01
N PHE A 42 -3.59 8.83 2.16
CA PHE A 42 -4.99 9.14 1.94
C PHE A 42 -5.88 8.33 2.87
N THR A 43 -7.11 8.78 3.06
CA THR A 43 -8.16 8.02 3.75
C THR A 43 -9.23 7.70 2.74
N PHE A 44 -9.67 6.44 2.69
CA PHE A 44 -10.79 6.01 1.85
C PHE A 44 -11.90 5.40 2.71
N GLU A 45 -13.13 5.44 2.21
CA GLU A 45 -14.26 4.80 2.86
C GLU A 45 -14.29 3.31 2.51
N ASP A 46 -14.01 2.46 3.50
CA ASP A 46 -13.98 0.99 3.40
C ASP A 46 -15.27 0.37 4.00
N GLY A 47 -16.37 1.14 4.03
CA GLY A 47 -17.61 0.78 4.74
C GLY A 47 -17.51 0.84 6.29
N SER A 48 -16.35 1.19 6.85
CA SER A 48 -16.18 1.44 8.28
C SER A 48 -16.63 2.86 8.64
N LYS A 49 -17.12 3.07 9.88
CA LYS A 49 -17.64 4.38 10.37
C LYS A 49 -16.68 5.57 10.20
N ARG A 50 -15.38 5.32 10.07
CA ARG A 50 -14.32 6.34 10.03
C ARG A 50 -13.37 6.19 8.83
N GLY A 51 -13.62 5.22 7.95
CA GLY A 51 -12.74 4.87 6.83
C GLY A 51 -11.47 4.13 7.24
N ARG A 52 -10.58 3.96 6.26
CA ARG A 52 -9.25 3.36 6.41
C ARG A 52 -8.21 4.34 5.90
N PHE A 53 -7.20 4.60 6.73
CA PHE A 53 -6.03 5.37 6.35
C PHE A 53 -5.02 4.46 5.66
N VAL A 54 -4.41 4.93 4.58
CA VAL A 54 -3.37 4.24 3.82
C VAL A 54 -2.23 5.21 3.55
N SER A 55 -1.00 4.74 3.73
CA SER A 55 0.24 5.44 3.38
C SER A 55 1.14 4.53 2.57
N ILE A 56 1.67 5.05 1.46
CA ILE A 56 2.54 4.34 0.53
C ILE A 56 3.72 5.23 0.21
N TYR A 57 4.91 4.64 0.24
CA TYR A 57 6.15 5.30 -0.13
C TYR A 57 6.73 4.66 -1.39
N ARG A 58 7.24 5.49 -2.29
CA ARG A 58 8.07 5.08 -3.42
C ARG A 58 9.50 5.54 -3.17
N ASP A 59 10.42 4.59 -3.13
CA ASP A 59 11.83 4.90 -2.90
C ASP A 59 12.51 5.51 -4.14
N GLU A 60 13.73 6.01 -3.95
CA GLU A 60 14.54 6.62 -5.00
C GLU A 60 14.98 5.63 -6.08
N THR A 61 14.96 4.32 -5.78
CA THR A 61 15.25 3.25 -6.74
C THR A 61 14.03 2.88 -7.59
N GLY A 62 12.87 3.48 -7.30
CA GLY A 62 11.61 3.27 -8.00
C GLY A 62 10.73 2.17 -7.42
N ARG A 63 11.17 1.48 -6.36
CA ARG A 63 10.41 0.43 -5.68
C ARG A 63 9.42 1.03 -4.70
N TYR A 64 8.33 0.33 -4.51
CA TYR A 64 7.26 0.70 -3.59
C TYR A 64 7.40 -0.08 -2.30
N GLU A 65 7.28 0.60 -1.17
CA GLU A 65 7.20 -0.07 0.11
C GLU A 65 5.80 -0.63 0.38
N ARG A 66 5.74 -1.64 1.24
CA ARG A 66 4.46 -2.22 1.63
C ARG A 66 3.59 -1.14 2.28
N PRO A 67 2.34 -0.95 1.83
CA PRO A 67 1.47 0.07 2.37
C PRO A 67 1.27 -0.10 3.87
N ILE A 68 1.35 1.01 4.60
CA ILE A 68 0.93 1.09 5.99
C ILE A 68 -0.54 1.48 5.98
N HIS A 69 -1.41 0.69 6.61
CA HIS A 69 -2.82 1.01 6.72
C HIS A 69 -3.39 0.67 8.08
N TYR A 70 -4.36 1.46 8.51
CA TYR A 70 -5.09 1.23 9.75
C TYR A 70 -6.49 1.83 9.66
N ARG A 71 -7.41 1.23 10.41
CA ARG A 71 -8.75 1.80 10.60
C ARG A 71 -8.61 3.11 11.39
N ARG A 72 -9.27 4.15 10.91
CA ARG A 72 -9.34 5.42 11.65
C ARG A 72 -10.48 5.39 12.67
#